data_AF-A0A7K6YEA8-F1
#
_entry.id   AF-A0A7K6YEA8-F1
#
_cell.length_a   1.000
_cell.length_b   1.000
_cell.length_c   1.000
_cell.angle_alpha   90.00
_cell.angle_beta   90.00
_cell.angle_gamma   90.00
#
_symmetry.space_group_name_H-M   'P 1'
#
loop_
_entity.id
_entity.type
_entity.pdbx_description
1 polymer ?
#
loop_
_entity_poly.entity_id
_entity_poly.type
_entity_poly.pdbx_seq_one_letter_code
_entity_poly.pdbx_strand_id
1 'polypeptide(L)'
;QGHGGCGRYQPRIRRSGLELYAEWKHVNEDSQEKKILLSPERVHEIFKRISDEECFVLGMDPKFARPEWMVCTVLPVPPLSVRPAVVMQGSARNQDDLTHKLADIV
;
A
#
# COMPACT_ATOMS: atom_id res chain seq x y z
N GLN A 1 -32.61 4.80 -7.14
CA GLN A 1 -31.81 6.05 -7.13
C GLN A 1 -30.35 5.63 -7.25
N GLY A 2 -29.64 6.08 -8.28
CA GLY A 2 -28.24 5.70 -8.48
C GLY A 2 -27.35 6.32 -7.41
N HIS A 3 -26.34 5.58 -6.94
CA HIS A 3 -25.24 6.14 -6.17
C HIS A 3 -24.57 7.20 -7.07
N GLY A 4 -24.66 8.49 -6.73
CA GLY A 4 -24.30 9.63 -7.59
C GLY A 4 -22.83 9.73 -8.01
N GLY A 5 -22.33 8.72 -8.73
CA GLY A 5 -20.94 8.56 -9.12
C GLY A 5 -20.67 8.84 -10.60
N CYS A 6 -19.42 8.65 -11.01
CA CYS A 6 -18.91 8.99 -12.35
C CYS A 6 -19.36 8.05 -13.49
N GLY A 7 -20.15 7.00 -13.21
CA GLY A 7 -20.69 6.08 -14.22
C GLY A 7 -19.69 5.09 -14.83
N ARG A 8 -18.45 5.03 -14.35
CA ARG A 8 -17.45 4.05 -14.82
C ARG A 8 -17.70 2.65 -14.26
N TYR A 9 -17.52 1.63 -15.08
CA TYR A 9 -17.59 0.23 -14.64
C TYR A 9 -16.46 -0.10 -13.66
N GLN A 10 -16.78 -0.85 -12.61
CA GLN A 10 -15.81 -1.30 -11.61
C GLN A 10 -15.06 -2.55 -12.11
N PRO A 11 -13.73 -2.61 -11.95
CA PRO A 11 -12.96 -3.80 -12.28
C PRO A 11 -13.15 -4.92 -11.25
N ARG A 12 -12.75 -6.14 -11.64
CA ARG A 12 -12.39 -7.19 -10.69
C ARG A 12 -10.90 -7.08 -10.38
N ILE A 13 -10.57 -6.92 -9.10
CA ILE A 13 -9.17 -6.90 -8.67
C ILE A 13 -8.67 -8.34 -8.49
N ARG A 14 -7.52 -8.65 -9.08
CA ARG A 14 -6.83 -9.94 -8.90
C ARG A 14 -5.42 -9.73 -8.39
N ARG A 15 -4.97 -10.62 -7.51
CA ARG A 15 -3.60 -10.65 -7.00
C ARG A 15 -2.77 -11.68 -7.75
N SER A 16 -1.57 -11.28 -8.17
CA SER A 16 -0.55 -12.16 -8.75
C SER A 16 0.77 -11.90 -8.02
N GLY A 17 1.18 -12.82 -7.15
CA GLY A 17 2.34 -12.59 -6.28
C GLY A 17 2.13 -11.39 -5.33
N LEU A 18 2.96 -10.36 -5.49
CA LEU A 18 2.88 -9.08 -4.77
C LEU A 18 2.16 -7.97 -5.56
N GLU A 19 1.76 -8.24 -6.79
CA GLU A 19 1.11 -7.27 -7.66
C GLU A 19 -0.41 -7.42 -7.67
N LEU A 20 -1.10 -6.30 -7.90
CA LEU A 20 -2.55 -6.25 -8.07
C LEU A 20 -2.87 -5.80 -9.50
N TYR A 21 -3.83 -6.47 -10.13
CA TYR A 21 -4.34 -6.12 -11.45
C TYR A 21 -5.83 -5.83 -11.38
N ALA A 22 -6.25 -4.76 -12.07
CA ALA A 22 -7.65 -4.45 -12.28
C ALA A 22 -8.08 -4.99 -13.65
N GLU A 23 -9.08 -5.87 -13.66
CA GLU A 23 -9.60 -6.52 -14.87
C GLU A 23 -11.08 -6.17 -15.10
N TRP A 24 -11.39 -5.55 -16.25
CA TRP A 24 -12.74 -5.19 -16.64
C TRP A 24 -13.35 -6.23 -17.59
N LYS A 25 -14.58 -6.65 -17.27
CA LYS A 25 -15.41 -7.43 -18.22
C LYS A 25 -16.04 -6.55 -19.29
N HIS A 26 -16.45 -5.35 -18.90
CA HIS A 26 -17.06 -4.33 -19.74
C HIS A 26 -16.29 -3.03 -19.57
N VAL A 27 -16.02 -2.35 -20.68
CA VAL A 27 -15.37 -1.03 -20.71
C VAL A 27 -16.38 0.01 -21.18
N ASN A 28 -16.22 1.24 -20.69
CA ASN A 28 -17.08 2.36 -21.10
C ASN A 28 -16.67 2.89 -22.49
N GLU A 29 -15.39 2.77 -22.83
CA GLU A 29 -14.80 3.22 -24.09
C GLU A 29 -13.97 2.08 -24.69
N ASP A 30 -14.08 1.85 -26.00
CA ASP A 30 -13.39 0.74 -26.67
C ASP A 30 -11.86 0.87 -26.67
N SER A 31 -11.35 2.10 -26.50
CA SER A 31 -9.92 2.40 -26.35
C SER A 31 -9.37 2.03 -24.96
N GLN A 32 -10.23 1.75 -23.98
CA GLN A 32 -9.79 1.46 -22.62
C GLN A 32 -9.19 0.05 -22.52
N GLU A 33 -8.01 -0.04 -21.92
CA GLU A 33 -7.40 -1.33 -21.59
C GLU A 33 -8.28 -2.13 -20.61
N LYS A 34 -8.49 -3.41 -20.94
CA LYS A 34 -9.29 -4.33 -20.12
C LYS A 34 -8.56 -4.87 -18.90
N LYS A 35 -7.23 -4.76 -18.86
CA LYS A 35 -6.39 -5.22 -17.76
C LYS A 35 -5.27 -4.22 -17.53
N ILE A 36 -5.22 -3.67 -16.32
CA ILE A 36 -4.25 -2.63 -15.95
C ILE A 36 -3.57 -3.06 -14.64
N LEU A 37 -2.25 -2.90 -14.56
CA LEU A 37 -1.53 -3.05 -13.29
C LEU A 37 -1.96 -1.92 -12.34
N LEU A 38 -2.43 -2.29 -11.15
CA LEU A 38 -2.86 -1.35 -10.14
C LEU A 38 -1.67 -0.97 -9.27
N SER A 39 -0.99 0.13 -9.64
CA SER A 39 0.18 0.62 -8.91
C SER A 39 -0.18 1.09 -7.49
N PRO A 40 0.73 0.95 -6.51
CA PRO A 40 0.50 1.44 -5.15
C PRO A 40 0.18 2.94 -5.09
N GLU A 41 0.84 3.74 -5.92
CA GLU A 41 0.58 5.18 -6.06
C GLU A 41 -0.86 5.47 -6.46
N ARG A 42 -1.38 4.75 -7.46
CA ARG A 42 -2.77 4.91 -7.91
C ARG A 42 -3.76 4.51 -6.82
N VAL A 43 -3.48 3.46 -6.06
CA VAL A 43 -4.31 3.05 -4.91
C VAL A 43 -4.30 4.14 -3.84
N HIS A 44 -3.14 4.68 -3.51
CA HIS A 44 -2.99 5.73 -2.52
C HIS A 44 -3.81 6.98 -2.88
N GLU A 45 -3.75 7.42 -4.14
CA GLU A 45 -4.54 8.57 -4.62
C GLU A 45 -6.06 8.33 -4.66
N ILE A 46 -6.49 7.09 -4.90
CA ILE A 46 -7.91 6.72 -4.79
C ILE A 46 -8.34 6.73 -3.32
N PHE A 47 -7.55 6.13 -2.43
CA PHE A 47 -7.86 6.05 -1.00
C PHE A 47 -7.91 7.42 -0.32
N LYS A 48 -7.04 8.35 -0.70
CA LYS A 48 -7.07 9.75 -0.21
C LYS A 48 -8.36 10.51 -0.53
N ARG A 49 -9.13 10.05 -1.53
CA ARG A 49 -10.40 10.68 -1.94
C ARG A 49 -11.61 10.11 -1.21
N ILE A 50 -11.45 9.03 -0.45
CA ILE A 50 -12.51 8.46 0.40
C ILE A 50 -12.77 9.45 1.53
N SER A 51 -14.04 9.77 1.78
CA SER A 51 -14.38 10.72 2.84
C SER A 51 -14.27 10.08 4.23
N ASP A 52 -14.18 10.90 5.28
CA ASP A 52 -14.10 10.40 6.66
C ASP A 52 -15.39 9.66 7.05
N GLU A 53 -16.55 10.09 6.55
CA GLU A 53 -17.83 9.40 6.76
C GLU A 53 -17.84 8.01 6.11
N GLU A 54 -17.28 7.90 4.89
CA GLU A 54 -17.13 6.61 4.21
C GLU A 54 -16.12 5.71 4.92
N CYS A 55 -15.06 6.27 5.53
CA CYS A 55 -14.13 5.50 6.35
C CYS A 55 -14.85 4.80 7.51
N PHE A 56 -15.74 5.50 8.22
CA PHE A 56 -16.53 4.89 9.30
C PHE A 56 -17.44 3.77 8.79
N VAL A 57 -18.07 3.94 7.62
CA VAL A 57 -18.90 2.89 6.98
C VAL A 57 -18.06 1.66 6.61
N LEU A 58 -16.80 1.87 6.20
CA LEU A 58 -15.83 0.80 5.94
C LEU A 58 -15.29 0.14 7.22
N GLY A 59 -15.68 0.62 8.41
CA GLY A 59 -15.21 0.10 9.69
C GLY A 59 -13.84 0.62 10.11
N MET A 60 -13.41 1.75 9.55
CA MET A 60 -12.11 2.38 9.81
C MET A 60 -12.32 3.70 10.56
N ASP A 61 -11.45 4.00 11.54
CA ASP A 61 -11.47 5.29 12.24
C ASP A 61 -10.51 6.26 11.51
N PRO A 62 -11.00 7.32 10.85
CA PRO A 62 -10.16 8.28 10.12
C PRO A 62 -9.14 9.00 11.01
N LYS A 63 -9.31 8.99 12.34
CA LYS A 63 -8.34 9.55 13.28
C LYS A 63 -7.10 8.67 13.47
N PHE A 64 -7.24 7.36 13.34
CA PHE A 64 -6.18 6.40 13.71
C PHE A 64 -5.81 5.40 12.61
N ALA A 65 -6.68 5.20 11.62
CA ALA A 65 -6.55 4.15 10.61
C ALA A 65 -7.20 4.60 9.30
N ARG A 66 -6.63 5.60 8.62
CA ARG A 66 -7.10 6.00 7.28
C ARG A 66 -6.67 4.98 6.22
N PRO A 67 -7.50 4.70 5.19
CA PRO A 67 -7.17 3.69 4.19
C PRO A 67 -5.86 3.94 3.45
N GLU A 68 -5.54 5.19 3.14
CA GLU A 68 -4.33 5.55 2.41
C GLU A 68 -3.04 5.24 3.18
N TRP A 69 -3.11 5.10 4.52
CA TRP A 69 -1.96 4.73 5.37
C TRP A 69 -1.59 3.25 5.27
N MET A 70 -2.42 2.42 4.63
CA MET A 70 -2.05 1.04 4.30
C MET A 70 -0.98 0.98 3.20
N VAL A 71 -0.76 2.08 2.46
CA VAL A 71 0.30 2.19 1.45
C VAL A 71 1.51 2.89 2.08
N CYS A 72 2.62 2.16 2.20
CA CYS A 72 3.85 2.70 2.78
C CYS A 72 4.49 3.75 1.85
N THR A 73 4.42 5.03 2.23
CA THR A 73 5.14 6.14 1.56
C THR A 73 6.41 6.55 2.31
N VAL A 74 6.43 6.33 3.63
CA VAL A 74 7.57 6.56 4.51
C VAL A 74 7.77 5.30 5.34
N LEU A 75 8.98 4.72 5.30
CA LEU A 75 9.33 3.56 6.10
C LEU A 75 10.07 4.01 7.36
N PRO A 76 9.52 3.81 8.57
CA PRO A 76 10.21 4.20 9.80
C PRO A 76 11.43 3.32 10.04
N VAL A 77 12.56 3.94 10.35
CA VAL A 77 13.79 3.22 10.73
C VAL A 77 13.83 3.07 12.25
N PRO A 78 13.79 1.85 12.81
CA PRO A 78 13.80 1.64 14.25
C PRO A 78 15.16 2.02 14.89
N PRO A 79 15.17 2.43 16.18
CA PRO A 79 16.40 2.78 16.90
C PRO A 79 17.24 1.54 17.24
N LEU A 80 18.50 1.74 17.63
CA LEU A 80 19.44 0.64 17.94
C LEU A 80 18.95 -0.32 19.04
N SER A 81 18.12 0.16 19.97
CA SER A 81 17.50 -0.70 21.00
C SER A 81 16.62 -1.81 20.41
N VAL A 82 16.10 -1.60 19.19
CA VAL A 82 15.28 -2.58 18.45
C VAL A 82 16.09 -3.34 17.40
N ARG A 83 17.22 -2.77 16.95
CA ARG A 83 18.17 -3.40 16.00
C ARG A 83 19.60 -3.46 16.59
N PRO A 84 19.83 -4.26 17.65
CA PRO A 84 21.06 -4.23 18.43
C PRO A 84 22.26 -4.79 17.66
N ALA A 85 23.41 -4.15 17.75
CA ALA A 85 24.66 -4.68 17.21
C ALA A 85 25.39 -5.53 18.28
N VAL A 86 25.90 -6.70 17.88
CA VAL A 86 26.70 -7.57 18.74
C VAL A 86 28.19 -7.31 18.46
N VAL A 87 28.94 -6.96 19.51
CA VAL A 87 30.40 -6.85 19.45
C VAL A 87 31.00 -8.07 20.14
N MET A 88 31.63 -8.96 19.39
CA MET A 88 32.47 -9.99 19.99
C MET A 88 33.83 -9.39 20.35
N GLN A 89 34.34 -9.71 21.55
CA GLN A 89 35.66 -9.28 22.00
C GLN A 89 36.72 -9.71 20.97
N GLY A 90 37.26 -8.74 20.20
CA GLY A 90 38.43 -8.97 19.36
C GLY A 90 38.43 -8.38 17.94
N SER A 91 37.30 -7.96 17.35
CA SER A 91 37.22 -6.96 16.23
C SER A 91 35.93 -7.02 15.41
N ALA A 92 35.20 -8.15 15.39
CA ALA A 92 34.04 -8.28 14.51
C ALA A 92 32.78 -7.64 15.13
N ARG A 93 32.26 -6.60 14.47
CA ARG A 93 30.93 -6.04 14.74
C ARG A 93 29.92 -6.78 13.86
N ASN A 94 29.02 -7.54 14.47
CA ASN A 94 27.90 -8.17 13.77
C ASN A 94 26.65 -7.31 13.96
N GLN A 95 26.09 -6.81 12.86
CA GLN A 95 24.85 -6.02 12.90
C GLN A 95 23.62 -6.95 13.01
N ASP A 96 22.51 -6.41 13.50
CA ASP A 96 21.22 -7.10 13.52
C ASP A 96 20.71 -7.39 12.09
N ASP A 97 19.93 -8.47 11.92
CA ASP A 97 19.32 -8.84 10.62
C ASP A 97 18.39 -7.75 10.08
N LEU A 98 17.69 -7.01 10.94
CA LEU A 98 16.89 -5.86 10.51
C LEU A 98 17.79 -4.78 9.90
N THR A 99 19.00 -4.57 10.43
CA THR A 99 19.94 -3.59 9.86
C THR A 99 20.43 -4.04 8.50
N HIS A 100 20.71 -5.34 8.31
CA HIS A 100 21.06 -5.88 7.00
C HIS A 100 19.92 -5.73 6.00
N LYS A 101 18.67 -6.04 6.39
CA LYS A 101 17.53 -5.90 5.48
C LYS A 101 17.16 -4.44 5.17
N LEU A 102 17.34 -3.53 6.12
CA LEU A 102 17.19 -2.10 5.86
C LEU A 102 18.25 -1.60 4.88
N ALA A 103 19.48 -2.13 4.95
CA ALA A 103 20.53 -1.81 3.98
C ALA A 103 20.23 -2.36 2.58
N ASP A 104 19.55 -3.50 2.46
CA ASP A 104 19.10 -4.02 1.15
C ASP A 104 18.00 -3.15 0.51
N ILE A 105 17.23 -2.41 1.31
CA ILE A 105 16.09 -1.58 0.87
C ILE A 105 16.53 -0.16 0.42
N VAL A 106 17.62 0.37 0.98
CA VAL A 106 18.13 1.74 0.77
C VAL A 106 19.23 1.76 -0.28
#